data_AF-A0A954G0B1-F1
#
_entry.id   AF-A0A954G0B1-F1
#
_cell.length_a   1.000
_cell.length_b   1.000
_cell.length_c   1.000
_cell.angle_alpha   90.00
_cell.angle_beta   90.00
_cell.angle_gamma   90.00
#
_symmetry.space_group_name_H-M   'P 1'
#
loop_
_entity.id
_entity.type
_entity.pdbx_description
1 polymer ?
#
loop_
_entity_poly.entity_id
_entity_poly.type
_entity_poly.pdbx_seq_one_letter_code
_entity_poly.pdbx_strand_id
1 'polypeptide(L)'
;MSATSKETKHLRIQRTPEQWRVIFDRYRASGQTREQFCHEQDISLSTFSHWRTKLRRLIVSQSQPANTLLFTELTSDEQPRESTGWDIELQLGTDVVLRLRRPC
;
A
#
# COMPACT_ATOMS: atom_id res chain seq x y z
N MET A 1 30.08 23.29 16.91
CA MET A 1 30.50 21.89 17.13
C MET A 1 29.52 21.23 18.09
N SER A 2 29.39 19.91 18.00
CA SER A 2 28.60 19.00 18.85
C SER A 2 27.23 18.60 18.32
N ALA A 3 27.26 17.53 17.53
CA ALA A 3 26.16 16.63 17.26
C ALA A 3 25.91 15.73 18.48
N THR A 4 24.65 15.52 18.86
CA THR A 4 24.24 14.42 19.74
C THR A 4 23.27 13.53 18.97
N SER A 5 23.82 12.48 18.38
CA SER A 5 23.07 11.38 17.78
C SER A 5 22.39 10.59 18.90
N LYS A 6 21.04 10.64 18.97
CA LYS A 6 20.26 9.78 19.86
C LYS A 6 19.99 8.47 19.12
N GLU A 7 20.81 7.47 19.39
CA GLU A 7 20.55 6.10 18.97
C GLU A 7 19.41 5.51 19.81
N THR A 8 18.19 5.61 19.30
CA THR A 8 17.03 4.91 19.85
C THR A 8 17.02 3.49 19.31
N LYS A 9 17.31 2.51 20.18
CA LYS A 9 16.94 1.09 19.95
C LYS A 9 15.46 1.05 19.57
N HIS A 10 15.14 0.88 18.29
CA HIS A 10 13.77 0.68 17.82
C HIS A 10 13.28 -0.67 18.34
N LEU A 11 12.76 -0.67 19.58
CA LEU A 11 11.93 -1.74 20.08
C LEU A 11 10.84 -1.95 19.04
N ARG A 12 10.77 -3.15 18.44
CA ARG A 12 9.69 -3.48 17.51
C ARG A 12 8.37 -3.36 18.26
N ILE A 13 7.70 -2.22 18.12
CA ILE A 13 6.38 -1.98 18.69
C ILE A 13 5.45 -2.97 18.03
N GLN A 14 5.13 -4.04 18.76
CA GLN A 14 4.16 -5.04 18.33
C GLN A 14 2.77 -4.42 18.48
N ARG A 15 2.28 -3.83 17.38
CA ARG A 15 0.95 -3.25 17.33
C ARG A 15 -0.08 -4.34 17.02
N THR A 16 -1.16 -4.39 17.79
CA THR A 16 -2.27 -5.34 17.58
C THR A 16 -3.13 -4.90 16.38
N PRO A 17 -3.90 -5.82 15.75
CA PRO A 17 -4.79 -5.45 14.65
C PRO A 17 -5.81 -4.35 14.99
N GLU A 18 -6.28 -4.29 16.24
CA GLU A 18 -7.20 -3.24 16.72
C GLU A 18 -6.52 -1.87 16.74
N GLN A 19 -5.27 -1.81 17.18
CA GLN A 19 -4.48 -0.58 17.16
C GLN A 19 -4.26 -0.08 15.73
N TRP A 20 -4.06 -0.99 14.78
CA TRP A 20 -3.98 -0.62 13.36
C TRP A 20 -5.30 -0.10 12.80
N ARG A 21 -6.45 -0.62 13.22
CA ARG A 21 -7.76 -0.07 12.83
C ARG A 21 -7.89 1.40 13.25
N VAL A 22 -7.53 1.73 14.49
CA VAL A 22 -7.54 3.12 15.00
C VAL A 22 -6.60 4.02 14.19
N ILE A 23 -5.42 3.53 13.81
CA ILE A 23 -4.49 4.27 12.95
C ILE A 23 -5.11 4.56 11.57
N PHE A 24 -5.76 3.57 10.94
CA PHE A 24 -6.42 3.77 9.66
C PHE A 24 -7.66 4.68 9.74
N ASP A 25 -8.40 4.67 10.84
CA ASP A 25 -9.52 5.59 11.04
C ASP A 25 -9.03 7.03 11.23
N ARG A 26 -7.94 7.23 11.98
CA ARG A 26 -7.27 8.55 12.06
C ARG A 26 -6.76 9.02 10.71
N TYR A 27 -6.16 8.12 9.91
CA TYR A 27 -5.72 8.43 8.56
C TYR A 27 -6.89 8.87 7.65
N ARG A 28 -8.03 8.18 7.73
CA ARG A 28 -9.25 8.55 6.98
C ARG A 28 -9.80 9.90 7.41
N ALA A 29 -9.78 10.18 8.72
CA ALA A 29 -10.23 11.44 9.27
C ALA A 29 -9.29 12.62 8.95
N SER A 30 -7.98 12.37 8.81
CA SER A 30 -7.00 13.43 8.54
C SER A 30 -7.02 13.91 7.09
N GLY A 31 -7.46 13.08 6.14
CA GLY A 31 -7.49 13.45 4.71
C GLY A 31 -6.10 13.69 4.10
N GLN A 32 -5.03 13.33 4.80
CA GLN A 32 -3.65 13.51 4.37
C GLN A 32 -3.22 12.43 3.36
N THR A 33 -2.13 12.69 2.64
CA THR A 33 -1.50 11.65 1.83
C THR A 33 -0.83 10.59 2.71
N ARG A 34 -0.62 9.40 2.16
CA ARG A 34 -0.02 8.28 2.90
C ARG A 34 1.39 8.62 3.39
N GLU A 35 2.18 9.35 2.60
CA GLU A 35 3.54 9.72 2.98
C GLU A 35 3.54 10.65 4.20
N GLN A 36 2.69 11.68 4.18
CA GLN A 36 2.58 12.66 5.26
C GLN A 36 2.17 11.99 6.58
N PHE A 37 1.12 11.16 6.53
CA PHE A 37 0.65 10.46 7.71
C PHE A 37 1.67 9.44 8.26
N CYS A 38 2.36 8.72 7.37
CA CYS A 38 3.41 7.78 7.76
C CYS A 38 4.60 8.50 8.41
N HIS A 39 4.96 9.68 7.91
CA HIS A 39 5.99 10.53 8.49
C HIS A 39 5.57 11.06 9.87
N GLU A 40 4.35 11.58 10.03
CA GLU A 40 3.84 12.09 11.32
C GLU A 40 3.71 11.00 12.40
N GLN A 41 3.34 9.78 12.02
CA GLN A 41 3.13 8.67 12.96
C GLN A 41 4.39 7.82 13.21
N ASP A 42 5.52 8.18 12.59
CA ASP A 42 6.77 7.41 12.62
C ASP A 42 6.56 5.95 12.16
N ILE A 43 5.80 5.78 11.08
CA ILE A 43 5.47 4.49 10.49
C ILE A 43 6.13 4.38 9.12
N SER A 44 6.88 3.30 8.89
CA SER A 44 7.37 3.00 7.54
C SER A 44 6.21 2.69 6.58
N LEU A 45 6.27 3.24 5.35
CA LEU A 45 5.32 2.97 4.27
C LEU A 45 5.13 1.47 3.98
N SER A 46 6.19 0.68 4.12
CA SER A 46 6.15 -0.78 3.95
C SER A 46 5.29 -1.44 5.03
N THR A 47 5.40 -0.96 6.27
CA THR A 47 4.61 -1.46 7.40
C THR A 47 3.13 -1.09 7.23
N PHE A 48 2.85 0.15 6.82
CA PHE A 48 1.50 0.61 6.52
C PHE A 48 0.82 -0.22 5.42
N SER A 49 1.54 -0.47 4.32
CA SER A 49 1.04 -1.27 3.20
C SER A 49 0.79 -2.73 3.60
N HIS A 50 1.72 -3.32 4.35
CA HIS A 50 1.57 -4.68 4.87
C HIS A 50 0.33 -4.81 5.77
N TRP A 51 0.13 -3.89 6.71
CA TRP A 51 -1.03 -3.94 7.61
C TRP A 51 -2.35 -3.66 6.90
N ARG A 52 -2.36 -2.81 5.87
CA ARG A 52 -3.56 -2.61 5.03
C ARG A 52 -4.02 -3.92 4.39
N THR A 53 -3.08 -4.68 3.82
CA THR A 53 -3.37 -6.00 3.21
C THR A 53 -3.73 -7.05 4.27
N LYS A 54 -3.05 -7.04 5.42
CA LYS A 54 -3.33 -7.95 6.53
C LYS A 54 -4.72 -7.75 7.13
N LEU A 55 -5.13 -6.50 7.37
CA LEU A 55 -6.47 -6.20 7.88
C LEU A 55 -7.57 -6.56 6.88
N ARG A 56 -7.34 -6.36 5.57
CA ARG A 56 -8.28 -6.81 4.53
C ARG A 56 -8.50 -8.32 4.59
N ARG A 57 -7.42 -9.11 4.73
CA ARG A 57 -7.50 -10.58 4.89
C ARG A 57 -8.22 -10.99 6.18
N LEU A 58 -7.98 -10.30 7.29
CA LEU A 58 -8.65 -10.58 8.56
C LEU A 58 -10.17 -10.31 8.51
N ILE A 59 -10.60 -9.28 7.77
CA ILE A 59 -12.03 -9.01 7.54
C ILE A 59 -12.64 -10.13 6.69
N VAL A 60 -11.99 -10.52 5.60
CA VAL A 60 -12.48 -11.60 4.72
C VAL A 60 -12.54 -12.95 5.46
N SER A 61 -11.59 -13.21 6.35
CA SER A 61 -11.54 -14.45 7.13
C SER A 61 -12.61 -14.57 8.22
N GLN A 62 -13.17 -13.45 8.70
CA GLN A 62 -14.28 -13.47 9.67
C GLN A 62 -15.66 -13.63 9.02
N SER A 63 -15.74 -13.47 7.68
CA SER A 63 -17.00 -13.37 6.95
C SER A 63 -17.24 -14.54 5.97
N GLN A 64 -16.52 -15.65 6.04
CA GLN A 64 -16.74 -16.79 5.14
C GLN A 64 -17.28 -18.00 5.91
N PRO A 65 -18.46 -18.55 5.56
CA PRO A 65 -18.47 -19.94 5.16
C PRO A 65 -17.72 -20.05 3.82
N ALA A 66 -16.97 -21.13 3.68
CA ALA A 66 -16.09 -21.39 2.57
C ALA A 66 -16.73 -21.12 1.19
N ASN A 67 -15.89 -20.59 0.29
CA ASN A 67 -16.00 -20.70 -1.16
C ASN A 67 -16.91 -19.67 -1.83
N THR A 68 -16.34 -18.51 -2.15
CA THR A 68 -16.70 -17.83 -3.40
C THR A 68 -15.45 -17.21 -3.98
N LEU A 69 -14.86 -17.92 -4.95
CA LEU A 69 -13.94 -17.34 -5.92
C LEU A 69 -14.67 -16.17 -6.58
N LEU A 70 -14.36 -14.94 -6.15
CA LEU A 70 -14.88 -13.73 -6.76
C LEU A 70 -14.14 -13.54 -8.09
N PHE A 71 -14.55 -14.29 -9.11
CA PHE A 71 -14.23 -13.96 -10.49
C PHE A 71 -15.01 -12.70 -10.83
N THR A 72 -14.35 -11.55 -10.76
CA THR A 72 -14.84 -10.35 -11.42
C THR A 72 -14.58 -10.55 -12.91
N GLU A 73 -15.64 -10.82 -13.67
CA GLU A 73 -15.59 -10.78 -15.13
C GLU A 73 -15.25 -9.34 -15.55
N LEU A 74 -13.98 -9.12 -15.90
CA LEU A 74 -13.61 -7.98 -16.72
C LEU A 74 -14.08 -8.33 -18.12
N THR A 75 -15.12 -7.67 -18.61
CA THR A 75 -15.44 -7.66 -20.04
C THR A 75 -14.26 -7.03 -20.76
N SER A 76 -13.30 -7.87 -21.15
CA SER A 76 -12.27 -7.54 -22.12
C SER A 76 -12.95 -7.50 -23.47
N ASP A 77 -13.19 -6.28 -23.95
CA ASP A 77 -13.39 -6.03 -25.37
C ASP A 77 -12.14 -6.56 -26.11
N GLU A 78 -12.37 -7.67 -26.82
CA GLU A 78 -11.57 -8.19 -27.95
C GLU A 78 -10.07 -8.50 -27.71
N GLN A 79 -9.78 -9.79 -27.52
CA GLN A 79 -8.53 -10.43 -27.99
C GLN A 79 -8.75 -10.94 -29.43
N PRO A 80 -7.73 -11.23 -30.29
CA PRO A 80 -6.31 -11.47 -29.96
C PRO A 80 -5.31 -10.96 -31.02
N ARG A 81 -4.25 -10.20 -30.66
CA ARG A 81 -3.01 -10.18 -31.48
C ARG A 81 -1.77 -10.02 -30.61
N GLU A 82 -0.85 -10.96 -30.79
CA GLU A 82 0.47 -11.01 -30.17
C GLU A 82 1.20 -9.69 -30.38
N SER A 83 1.22 -8.90 -29.31
CA SER A 83 1.83 -7.59 -29.29
C SER A 83 2.53 -7.54 -27.94
N THR A 84 3.76 -8.07 -27.85
CA THR A 84 4.57 -8.05 -26.62
C THR A 84 5.15 -6.66 -26.36
N GLY A 85 4.27 -5.67 -26.41
CA GLY A 85 4.52 -4.29 -26.08
C GLY A 85 4.31 -4.13 -24.58
N TRP A 86 5.24 -3.45 -23.93
CA TRP A 86 5.17 -3.21 -22.49
C TRP A 86 5.00 -1.72 -22.24
N ASP A 87 4.23 -1.40 -21.21
CA ASP A 87 4.05 -0.05 -20.65
C ASP A 87 4.56 -0.08 -19.20
N ILE A 88 5.51 0.79 -18.88
CA ILE A 88 6.10 0.92 -17.54
C ILE A 88 6.00 2.39 -17.12
N GLU A 89 5.45 2.63 -15.93
CA GLU A 89 5.40 3.94 -15.30
C GLU A 89 6.28 3.95 -14.04
N LEU A 90 7.18 4.93 -13.95
CA LEU A 90 8.12 5.11 -12.86
C LEU A 90 8.04 6.55 -12.35
N GLN A 91 7.73 6.71 -11.06
CA GLN A 91 7.79 8.00 -10.38
C GLN A 91 9.25 8.31 -10.00
N LEU A 92 9.76 9.45 -10.45
CA LEU A 92 11.10 9.97 -10.14
C LEU A 92 10.98 11.25 -9.31
N GLY A 93 11.02 11.13 -7.98
CA GLY A 93 10.81 12.27 -7.09
C GLY A 93 9.34 12.66 -6.97
N THR A 94 9.05 13.89 -6.56
CA THR A 94 7.67 14.31 -6.21
C THR A 94 6.81 14.63 -7.42
N ASP A 95 7.39 15.10 -8.53
CA ASP A 95 6.61 15.72 -9.63
C ASP A 95 6.95 15.19 -11.02
N VAL A 96 7.84 14.20 -11.13
CA VAL A 96 8.23 13.63 -12.42
C VAL A 96 7.77 12.19 -12.54
N VAL A 97 6.98 11.92 -13.59
CA VAL A 97 6.54 10.58 -13.97
C VAL A 97 7.18 10.23 -15.30
N LEU A 98 7.97 9.15 -15.30
CA LEU A 98 8.53 8.58 -16.51
C LEU A 98 7.67 7.42 -16.98
N ARG A 99 7.10 7.53 -18.19
CA ARG A 99 6.33 6.48 -18.83
C ARG A 99 7.09 5.97 -20.05
N LEU A 100 7.44 4.70 -20.03
CA LEU A 100 8.05 4.03 -21.17
C LEU A 100 7.03 3.09 -21.78
N ARG A 101 6.90 3.18 -23.11
CA ARG A 101 6.04 2.29 -23.88
C ARG A 101 6.86 1.71 -25.00
N ARG A 102 6.81 0.39 -25.15
CA ARG A 102 7.21 -0.26 -26.38
C ARG A 102 5.94 -0.60 -27.15
N PRO A 103 5.56 0.18 -28.17
CA PRO A 103 4.58 -0.29 -29.14
C PRO A 103 5.20 -1.46 -29.92
N CYS A 104 4.34 -2.33 -30.43
CA CYS A 104 4.77 -3.53 -31.16
C CYS A 104 5.21 -3.20 -32.59
#